data_AF-A0A9W4KNJ7-F1
#
_entry.id   AF-A0A9W4KNJ7-F1
#
_cell.length_a   1.000
_cell.length_b   1.000
_cell.length_c   1.000
_cell.angle_alpha   90.00
_cell.angle_beta   90.00
_cell.angle_gamma   90.00
#
_symmetry.space_group_name_H-M   'P 1'
#
loop_
_entity.id
_entity.type
_entity.pdbx_description
1 polymer ?
#
loop_
_entity_poly.entity_id
_entity_poly.type
_entity_poly.pdbx_seq_one_letter_code
_entity_poly.pdbx_strand_id
1 'polypeptide(L)'
;MSEFSAILRDLADESMREIDFFDSSFFKVPGRSLRTPAQVRAFSKDIHANPQSQPITFEELKIVVKFGPYVTIAEAQCIWMIKRAFDDEIPVPEIFGWRVDEENYVFPCGVYPRTDTAGQPE
;
A
#
# COMPACT_ATOMS: atom_id res chain seq x y z
N MET A 1 -19.46 -0.47 19.16
CA MET A 1 -18.29 0.29 19.68
C MET A 1 -17.09 -0.59 20.04
N SER A 2 -17.23 -1.89 20.34
CA SER A 2 -16.09 -2.74 20.75
C SER A 2 -15.11 -3.09 19.61
N GLU A 3 -15.59 -3.22 18.38
CA GLU A 3 -14.77 -3.73 17.26
C GLU A 3 -13.77 -2.69 16.73
N PHE A 4 -14.21 -1.44 16.52
CA PHE A 4 -13.32 -0.32 16.19
C PHE A 4 -12.24 -0.10 17.26
N SER A 5 -12.55 -0.29 18.54
CA SER A 5 -11.56 -0.19 19.61
C SER A 5 -10.53 -1.31 19.56
N ALA A 6 -10.87 -2.50 19.06
CA ALA A 6 -9.91 -3.58 18.86
C ALA A 6 -9.00 -3.27 17.65
N ILE A 7 -9.59 -2.83 16.53
CA ILE A 7 -8.84 -2.44 15.33
C ILE A 7 -7.82 -1.33 15.62
N LEU A 8 -8.19 -0.33 16.42
CA LEU A 8 -7.29 0.74 16.83
C LEU A 8 -6.11 0.26 17.70
N ARG A 9 -6.25 -0.86 18.42
CA ARG A 9 -5.14 -1.45 19.20
C ARG A 9 -4.15 -2.19 18.31
N ASP A 10 -4.63 -2.73 17.21
CA ASP A 10 -3.82 -3.44 16.22
C ASP A 10 -3.20 -2.49 15.19
N LEU A 11 -3.56 -1.20 15.24
CA LEU A 11 -2.99 -0.18 14.38
C LEU A 11 -1.51 0.01 14.70
N ALA A 12 -0.68 -0.24 13.71
CA ALA A 12 0.75 -0.03 13.82
C ALA A 12 1.10 1.45 14.05
N ASP A 13 2.13 1.71 14.85
CA ASP A 13 2.59 3.05 15.20
C ASP A 13 3.09 3.80 13.95
N GLU A 14 2.78 5.10 13.85
CA GLU A 14 3.19 5.95 12.72
C GLU A 14 4.71 6.16 12.63
N SER A 15 5.46 5.84 13.68
CA SER A 15 6.92 5.82 13.68
C SER A 15 7.51 4.55 13.06
N MET A 16 6.70 3.52 12.79
CA MET A 16 7.16 2.28 12.18
C MET A 16 7.59 2.51 10.73
N ARG A 17 8.91 2.49 10.50
CA ARG A 17 9.49 2.66 9.17
C ARG A 17 9.26 1.46 8.24
N GLU A 18 8.99 0.29 8.80
CA GLU A 18 8.76 -0.93 8.05
C GLU A 18 7.71 -1.78 8.77
N ILE A 19 6.74 -2.27 7.99
CA ILE A 19 5.76 -3.24 8.47
C ILE A 19 5.37 -4.22 7.38
N ASP A 20 5.13 -5.46 7.80
CA ASP A 20 4.51 -6.50 6.99
C ASP A 20 3.25 -7.00 7.69
N PHE A 21 2.12 -6.89 7.02
CA PHE A 21 0.87 -7.50 7.46
C PHE A 21 0.84 -8.96 7.00
N PHE A 22 1.51 -9.85 7.74
CA PHE A 22 1.66 -11.27 7.39
C PHE A 22 0.34 -12.04 7.30
N ASP A 23 -0.75 -11.50 7.88
CA ASP A 23 -2.11 -12.02 7.77
C ASP A 23 -2.81 -11.64 6.45
N SER A 24 -2.26 -10.68 5.70
CA SER A 24 -2.78 -10.23 4.41
C SER A 24 -2.68 -11.30 3.31
N SER A 25 -3.51 -11.18 2.28
CA SER A 25 -3.57 -12.12 1.16
C SER A 25 -2.23 -12.27 0.41
N PHE A 26 -1.38 -11.24 0.44
CA PHE A 26 -0.08 -11.26 -0.19
C PHE A 26 0.86 -12.31 0.41
N PHE A 27 0.97 -12.37 1.74
CA PHE A 27 1.92 -13.26 2.42
C PHE A 27 1.43 -14.71 2.54
N LYS A 28 0.17 -14.99 2.21
CA LYS A 28 -0.35 -16.37 2.11
C LYS A 28 0.28 -17.16 0.96
N VAL A 29 0.91 -16.47 -0.01
CA VAL A 29 1.66 -17.11 -1.09
C VAL A 29 3.13 -17.29 -0.65
N PRO A 30 3.65 -18.54 -0.59
CA PRO A 30 5.00 -18.81 -0.12
C PRO A 30 6.08 -18.07 -0.93
N GLY A 31 7.11 -17.58 -0.24
CA GLY A 31 8.27 -16.93 -0.87
C GLY A 31 8.02 -15.50 -1.36
N ARG A 32 6.84 -14.91 -1.07
CA ARG A 32 6.59 -13.50 -1.35
C ARG A 32 7.19 -12.58 -0.30
N SER A 33 7.71 -11.46 -0.76
CA SER A 33 8.20 -10.35 0.05
C SER A 33 7.88 -9.03 -0.65
N LEU A 34 7.63 -7.98 0.12
CA LEU A 34 7.47 -6.64 -0.44
C LEU A 34 8.78 -6.14 -1.05
N ARG A 35 8.67 -5.24 -2.03
CA ARG A 35 9.83 -4.64 -2.69
C ARG A 35 10.47 -3.62 -1.75
N THR A 36 11.79 -3.59 -1.71
CA THR A 36 12.53 -2.56 -0.98
C THR A 36 12.34 -1.20 -1.66
N PRO A 37 12.45 -0.08 -0.92
CA PRO A 37 12.41 1.25 -1.53
C PRO A 37 13.39 1.42 -2.69
N ALA A 38 14.62 0.92 -2.55
CA ALA A 38 15.63 0.96 -3.60
C ALA A 38 15.17 0.23 -4.88
N GLN A 39 14.52 -0.93 -4.73
CA GLN A 39 13.91 -1.62 -5.86
C GLN A 39 12.81 -0.77 -6.48
N VAL A 40 11.88 -0.23 -5.69
CA VAL A 40 10.78 0.62 -6.22
C VAL A 40 11.32 1.83 -6.99
N ARG A 41 12.30 2.54 -6.42
CA ARG A 41 12.96 3.70 -7.06
C ARG A 41 13.60 3.35 -8.39
N ALA A 42 14.21 2.17 -8.51
CA ALA A 42 14.82 1.72 -9.77
C ALA A 42 13.81 1.53 -10.92
N PHE A 43 12.52 1.33 -10.61
CA PHE A 43 11.45 1.24 -11.62
C PHE A 43 10.72 2.57 -11.86
N SER A 44 10.94 3.60 -11.03
CA SER A 44 10.33 4.91 -11.24
C SER A 44 11.03 5.66 -12.37
N LYS A 45 10.22 6.28 -13.24
CA LYS A 45 10.71 7.16 -14.31
C LYS A 45 10.65 8.65 -13.93
N ASP A 46 9.99 8.99 -12.81
CA ASP A 46 9.54 10.35 -12.50
C ASP A 46 9.69 10.76 -11.02
N ILE A 47 10.33 9.94 -10.17
CA ILE A 47 10.45 10.18 -8.72
C ILE A 47 11.01 11.55 -8.31
N HIS A 48 11.86 12.14 -9.16
CA HIS A 48 12.42 13.48 -8.93
C HIS A 48 11.89 14.55 -9.89
N ALA A 49 11.05 14.15 -10.85
CA ALA A 49 10.47 15.04 -11.86
C ALA A 49 9.05 15.47 -11.51
N ASN A 50 8.32 14.65 -10.74
CA ASN A 50 6.93 14.90 -10.38
C ASN A 50 6.70 14.63 -8.88
N PRO A 51 6.23 15.63 -8.09
CA PRO A 51 5.83 15.44 -6.69
C PRO A 51 4.71 14.39 -6.50
N GLN A 52 3.96 14.07 -7.55
CA GLN A 52 3.00 12.97 -7.61
C GLN A 52 3.49 11.92 -8.60
N SER A 53 4.52 11.17 -8.19
CA SER A 53 5.08 10.11 -9.01
C SER A 53 4.02 9.07 -9.37
N GLN A 54 4.08 8.54 -10.59
CA GLN A 54 3.15 7.50 -11.03
C GLN A 54 3.29 6.26 -10.14
N PRO A 55 2.19 5.66 -9.66
CA PRO A 55 2.23 4.38 -8.96
C PRO A 55 2.92 3.32 -9.82
N ILE A 56 3.74 2.49 -9.19
CA ILE A 56 4.44 1.40 -9.88
C ILE A 56 3.66 0.11 -9.63
N THR A 57 3.29 -0.56 -10.73
CA THR A 57 2.68 -1.88 -10.69
C THR A 57 3.75 -2.94 -10.93
N PHE A 58 3.86 -3.89 -10.00
CA PHE A 58 4.64 -5.12 -10.18
C PHE A 58 3.67 -6.26 -10.49
N GLU A 59 3.42 -6.50 -11.77
CA GLU A 59 2.44 -7.48 -12.27
C GLU A 59 2.76 -8.91 -11.79
N GLU A 60 4.04 -9.25 -11.68
CA GLU A 60 4.51 -10.56 -11.22
C GLU A 60 4.16 -10.83 -9.76
N LEU A 61 4.09 -9.76 -8.95
CA LEU A 61 3.70 -9.81 -7.55
C LEU A 61 2.22 -9.48 -7.35
N LYS A 62 1.55 -8.94 -8.37
CA LYS A 62 0.23 -8.33 -8.30
C LYS A 62 0.15 -7.27 -7.21
N ILE A 63 1.16 -6.40 -7.11
CA ILE A 63 1.15 -5.30 -6.14
C ILE A 63 1.28 -3.96 -6.87
N VAL A 64 0.65 -2.95 -6.30
CA VAL A 64 0.82 -1.56 -6.68
C VAL A 64 1.48 -0.85 -5.52
N VAL A 65 2.51 -0.06 -5.82
CA VAL A 65 3.24 0.74 -4.86
C VAL A 65 3.04 2.20 -5.22
N LYS A 66 2.40 2.95 -4.33
CA LYS A 66 2.34 4.42 -4.39
C LYS A 66 3.53 4.96 -3.62
N PHE A 67 4.12 6.06 -4.07
CA PHE A 67 5.22 6.74 -3.37
C PHE A 67 5.32 8.19 -3.83
N GLY A 68 6.03 9.00 -3.05
CA GLY A 68 6.26 10.41 -3.31
C GLY A 68 6.20 11.25 -2.03
N PRO A 69 6.57 12.53 -2.11
CA PRO A 69 6.68 13.42 -0.95
C PRO A 69 5.37 13.65 -0.19
N TYR A 70 4.21 13.33 -0.78
CA TYR A 70 2.90 13.50 -0.15
C TYR A 70 2.24 12.20 0.30
N VAL A 71 2.90 11.06 0.10
CA VAL A 71 2.39 9.76 0.55
C VAL A 71 2.80 9.57 2.00
N THR A 72 1.83 9.24 2.86
CA THR A 72 2.03 9.17 4.31
C THR A 72 1.65 7.80 4.87
N ILE A 73 2.18 7.46 6.06
CA ILE A 73 1.74 6.26 6.79
C ILE A 73 0.25 6.36 7.14
N ALA A 74 -0.26 7.55 7.43
CA ALA A 74 -1.67 7.79 7.68
C ALA A 74 -2.57 7.38 6.49
N GLU A 75 -2.12 7.53 5.24
CA GLU A 75 -2.85 7.03 4.08
C GLU A 75 -2.99 5.51 4.12
N ALA A 76 -1.88 4.80 4.39
CA ALA A 76 -1.86 3.34 4.49
C ALA A 76 -2.73 2.85 5.66
N GLN A 77 -2.61 3.48 6.83
CA GLN A 77 -3.38 3.18 8.03
C GLN A 77 -4.89 3.39 7.81
N CYS A 78 -5.29 4.51 7.19
CA CYS A 78 -6.68 4.79 6.89
C CYS A 78 -7.30 3.69 6.02
N ILE A 79 -6.62 3.31 4.93
CA ILE A 79 -7.08 2.24 4.04
C ILE A 79 -7.14 0.90 4.80
N TRP A 80 -6.08 0.55 5.54
CA TRP A 80 -6.02 -0.68 6.32
C TRP A 80 -7.15 -0.76 7.36
N MET A 81 -7.43 0.33 8.08
CA MET A 81 -8.55 0.40 9.03
C MET A 81 -9.90 0.24 8.37
N ILE A 82 -10.13 0.92 7.23
CA ILE A 82 -11.40 0.79 6.48
C ILE A 82 -11.57 -0.67 6.04
N LYS A 83 -10.52 -1.30 5.49
CA LYS A 83 -10.58 -2.71 5.09
C LYS A 83 -10.89 -3.61 6.28
N ARG A 84 -10.31 -3.35 7.44
CA ARG A 84 -10.53 -4.18 8.64
C ARG A 84 -11.91 -4.02 9.25
N ALA A 85 -12.46 -2.80 9.20
CA ALA A 85 -13.73 -2.46 9.84
C ALA A 85 -14.95 -2.77 8.95
N PHE A 86 -14.78 -2.74 7.63
CA PHE A 86 -15.86 -2.91 6.67
C PHE A 86 -15.67 -4.10 5.72
N ASP A 87 -14.54 -4.79 5.80
CA ASP A 87 -14.20 -5.95 4.96
C ASP A 87 -14.44 -5.68 3.47
N ASP A 88 -15.43 -6.35 2.85
CA ASP A 88 -15.81 -6.18 1.45
C ASP A 88 -17.02 -5.24 1.25
N GLU A 89 -17.60 -4.66 2.30
CA GLU A 89 -18.72 -3.70 2.20
C GLU A 89 -18.28 -2.38 1.55
N ILE A 90 -17.03 -1.95 1.79
CA ILE A 90 -16.43 -0.78 1.16
C ILE A 90 -15.26 -1.24 0.27
N PRO A 91 -15.28 -0.97 -1.05
CA PRO A 91 -14.25 -1.43 -1.97
C PRO A 91 -12.97 -0.59 -1.84
N VAL A 92 -12.21 -0.87 -0.78
CA VAL A 92 -10.85 -0.34 -0.59
C VAL A 92 -9.80 -1.39 -0.91
N PRO A 93 -8.60 -0.97 -1.38
CA PRO A 93 -7.48 -1.89 -1.56
C PRO A 93 -7.06 -2.54 -0.24
N GLU A 94 -6.62 -3.78 -0.30
CA GLU A 94 -5.93 -4.41 0.83
C GLU A 94 -4.50 -3.87 0.91
N ILE A 95 -4.08 -3.45 2.11
CA ILE A 95 -2.70 -3.02 2.38
C ILE A 95 -1.91 -4.22 2.91
N PHE A 96 -0.76 -4.49 2.29
CA PHE A 96 0.16 -5.56 2.68
C PHE A 96 1.26 -5.06 3.61
N GLY A 97 1.55 -3.77 3.56
CA GLY A 97 2.53 -3.13 4.42
C GLY A 97 3.02 -1.82 3.83
N TRP A 98 4.06 -1.28 4.45
CA TRP A 98 4.76 -0.12 3.93
C TRP A 98 6.25 -0.19 4.25
N ARG A 99 7.00 0.65 3.55
CA ARG A 99 8.40 0.95 3.81
C ARG A 99 8.60 2.46 3.83
N VAL A 100 9.55 2.93 4.63
CA VAL A 100 9.98 4.32 4.68
C VAL A 100 11.48 4.35 4.46
N ASP A 101 11.92 5.02 3.40
CA ASP A 101 13.34 5.15 3.09
C ASP A 101 14.02 6.31 3.81
N GLU A 102 15.31 6.50 3.55
CA GLU A 102 16.14 7.55 4.16
C GLU A 102 15.66 8.97 3.83
N GLU A 103 14.95 9.17 2.72
CA GLU A 103 14.33 10.45 2.34
C GLU A 103 12.94 10.64 2.98
N ASN A 104 12.53 9.72 3.86
CA ASN A 104 11.21 9.62 4.47
C ASN A 104 10.06 9.46 3.47
N TYR A 105 10.32 8.91 2.29
CA TYR A 105 9.27 8.58 1.36
C TYR A 105 8.59 7.31 1.82
N VAL A 106 7.26 7.34 1.91
CA VAL A 106 6.44 6.19 2.31
C VAL A 106 6.02 5.43 1.06
N PHE A 107 6.19 4.12 1.10
CA PHE A 107 5.88 3.17 0.04
C PHE A 107 4.78 2.19 0.49
N PRO A 108 3.51 2.63 0.61
CA PRO A 108 2.41 1.72 0.84
C PRO A 108 2.30 0.70 -0.30
N CYS A 109 2.21 -0.57 0.08
CA CYS A 109 2.08 -1.69 -0.83
C CYS A 109 0.69 -2.31 -0.66
N GLY A 110 -0.05 -2.45 -1.76
CA GLY A 110 -1.37 -3.08 -1.74
C GLY A 110 -1.83 -3.53 -3.12
N VAL A 111 -3.02 -4.14 -3.17
CA VAL A 111 -3.72 -4.41 -4.44
C VAL A 111 -4.80 -3.36 -4.63
N TYR A 112 -4.62 -2.47 -5.61
CA TYR A 112 -5.77 -1.71 -6.12
C TYR A 112 -6.62 -2.65 -6.98
N PRO A 113 -7.96 -2.68 -6.81
CA PRO A 113 -8.82 -3.32 -7.78
C PRO A 113 -8.49 -2.71 -9.15
N ARG A 114 -8.34 -3.57 -10.17
CA ARG A 114 -8.27 -3.08 -11.55
C ARG A 114 -9.47 -2.18 -11.77
N THR A 115 -9.22 -0.94 -12.15
CA THR A 115 -10.25 -0.13 -12.80
C THR A 115 -10.35 -0.60 -14.25
N ASP A 116 -10.79 -1.83 -14.48
CA ASP A 116 -11.29 -2.24 -15.79
C ASP A 116 -12.72 -1.71 -15.95
N THR A 117 -12.84 -0.38 -16.03
CA THR A 117 -14.00 0.36 -16.59
C THR A 117 -13.71 1.87 -16.61
N ALA A 118 -12.62 2.27 -17.26
CA ALA A 118 -12.61 3.56 -17.96
C ALA A 118 -12.66 3.23 -19.45
N GLY A 119 -13.75 3.65 -20.11
CA GLY A 119 -14.19 3.16 -21.40
C GLY A 119 -13.10 2.97 -22.45
N GLN A 120 -13.12 1.80 -23.07
CA GLN A 120 -12.49 1.60 -24.36
C GLN A 120 -13.40 2.30 -25.40
N PRO A 121 -12.91 3.25 -26.21
CA PRO A 121 -13.72 3.80 -27.30
C PRO A 121 -13.92 2.71 -28.35
N GLU A 122 -15.19 2.52 -28.76
CA GLU A 122 -15.57 1.81 -29.99
C GLU A 122 -15.13 2.58 -31.23
#